data_AF-A0AAP9IZX3-F1
#
_entry.id   AF-A0AAP9IZX3-F1
#
_cell.length_a   1.000
_cell.length_b   1.000
_cell.length_c   1.000
_cell.angle_alpha   90.00
_cell.angle_beta   90.00
_cell.angle_gamma   90.00
#
_symmetry.space_group_name_H-M   'P 1'
#
loop_
_entity.id
_entity.type
_entity.pdbx_description
1 polymer ?
#
loop_
_entity_poly.entity_id
_entity_poly.type
_entity_poly.pdbx_seq_one_letter_code
_entity_poly.pdbx_strand_id
1 'polypeptide(L)'
;MRKSKQRQTKHAKGVKVLLSLLIGLQVFTYSSISYAATSELNDIDAGIAGLNYDRNEVLAVTGDQVSSYVPKEGVQSNGKFIVVEREKKSLTTSPVDISIIDSITNRTYPGAIQLANKDFADNQPGLVMAARKPLDITIDLPGLKSENTITVENPTYSSVSSAVDQLVSTWGEKYSDTHTLPARLQYAESMVYSQNQIATALNVNSKVLNGTLGIDFNAVASGEKKVMVAAYKQIFYTVSAALPNNPSDLFDDSVTFAELVRKGVSNEAPPLMVSNVAYGRTIYVKLETTSKSSDVQTAFKLLLNNPSIQASGQYKDIYENSSFTAVVLGGDAQTHNQVVTKDFNVIQNVIKDNAEFSSKNPGYPISYTSVFLKDNSIAAVHNNTDYIETKTTEYTKGKITLDHSGAYVAQFEVSWDEFTFDENGQEIITHKNWGGNWQDKTAHFSTEIPLPPNAKNIKIFARECTGLAWEWWRTILDEPNVPLTSNIKVSIWGTTLHPSASITHD
;
A
#
# COMPACT_ATOMS: atom_id res chain seq x y z
N MET A 1 90.95 -32.58 -14.76
CA MET A 1 92.12 -32.88 -15.61
C MET A 1 92.68 -31.55 -16.13
N ARG A 2 93.96 -31.24 -15.82
CA ARG A 2 94.80 -30.06 -16.20
C ARG A 2 94.26 -28.65 -15.83
N LYS A 3 94.63 -28.02 -14.70
CA LYS A 3 95.91 -27.37 -14.25
C LYS A 3 96.39 -26.15 -15.04
N SER A 4 96.69 -25.12 -14.25
CA SER A 4 97.83 -24.17 -14.33
C SER A 4 97.53 -22.81 -14.98
N LYS A 5 98.14 -21.68 -14.59
CA LYS A 5 98.74 -21.14 -13.35
C LYS A 5 99.29 -19.77 -13.80
N GLN A 6 99.15 -18.73 -12.94
CA GLN A 6 100.09 -17.59 -12.80
C GLN A 6 100.22 -16.64 -14.04
N ARG A 7 100.53 -15.34 -13.96
CA ARG A 7 101.10 -14.46 -12.92
C ARG A 7 101.08 -12.99 -13.43
N GLN A 8 101.29 -12.04 -12.50
CA GLN A 8 101.95 -10.72 -12.66
C GLN A 8 101.11 -9.57 -13.29
N THR A 9 101.16 -8.29 -12.88
CA THR A 9 101.94 -7.53 -11.87
C THR A 9 101.44 -6.07 -11.76
N LYS A 10 101.58 -5.49 -10.55
CA LYS A 10 102.06 -4.11 -10.17
C LYS A 10 101.26 -2.85 -10.56
N HIS A 11 100.73 -2.12 -9.56
CA HIS A 11 101.22 -0.83 -8.97
C HIS A 11 100.38 0.37 -9.48
N ALA A 12 100.00 1.42 -8.75
CA ALA A 12 100.09 1.81 -7.34
C ALA A 12 99.23 3.09 -7.12
N LYS A 13 98.84 3.35 -5.86
CA LYS A 13 98.41 4.64 -5.23
C LYS A 13 97.03 5.19 -5.65
N GLY A 14 96.11 5.57 -4.76
CA GLY A 14 96.07 5.64 -3.30
C GLY A 14 94.82 6.40 -2.85
N VAL A 15 94.46 6.25 -1.56
CA VAL A 15 93.53 7.11 -0.76
C VAL A 15 92.03 6.90 -1.10
N LYS A 16 91.09 6.62 -0.19
CA LYS A 16 91.04 6.35 1.26
C LYS A 16 89.69 5.67 1.55
N VAL A 17 89.75 4.62 2.38
CA VAL A 17 88.91 4.35 3.56
C VAL A 17 87.42 3.98 3.38
N LEU A 18 87.18 2.68 3.63
CA LEU A 18 86.03 1.98 4.25
C LEU A 18 84.66 2.69 4.29
N LEU A 19 83.73 2.18 3.48
CA LEU A 19 82.31 2.10 3.81
C LEU A 19 81.94 0.64 4.09
N SER A 20 81.63 0.31 5.34
CA SER A 20 80.87 -0.89 5.71
C SER A 20 79.58 -0.41 6.35
N LEU A 21 78.49 -0.49 5.57
CA LEU A 21 77.13 -0.17 5.97
C LEU A 21 76.68 -1.12 7.09
N LEU A 22 76.46 -0.57 8.28
CA LEU A 22 75.70 -1.18 9.36
C LEU A 22 74.61 -0.18 9.71
N ILE A 23 73.44 -0.35 9.09
CA ILE A 23 72.24 0.43 9.43
C ILE A 23 71.67 -0.21 10.70
N GLY A 24 71.95 0.43 11.83
CA GLY A 24 71.42 0.08 13.13
C GLY A 24 69.92 0.35 13.20
N LEU A 25 69.21 -0.64 13.72
CA LEU A 25 67.81 -0.61 14.12
C LEU A 25 67.64 0.41 15.26
N GLN A 26 67.11 1.61 14.97
CA GLN A 26 66.54 2.50 15.99
C GLN A 26 65.02 2.40 15.91
N VAL A 27 64.44 1.76 16.93
CA VAL A 27 63.02 1.82 17.22
C VAL A 27 62.73 3.21 17.80
N PHE A 28 62.45 4.18 16.93
CA PHE A 28 61.69 5.35 17.33
C PHE A 28 60.21 4.95 17.32
N THR A 29 59.66 4.69 18.50
CA THR A 29 58.22 4.76 18.71
C THR A 29 57.78 6.20 18.47
N TYR A 30 57.41 6.51 17.23
CA TYR A 30 56.49 7.62 17.00
C TYR A 30 55.13 7.17 17.52
N SER A 31 54.85 7.53 18.76
CA SER A 31 53.49 7.63 19.24
C SER A 31 52.81 8.74 18.43
N SER A 32 52.25 8.38 17.27
CA SER A 32 51.21 9.20 16.64
C SER A 32 50.00 9.11 17.56
N ILE A 33 50.00 9.90 18.65
CA ILE A 33 48.76 10.19 19.35
C ILE A 33 47.94 10.97 18.34
N SER A 34 46.97 10.31 17.73
CA SER A 34 45.96 10.94 16.87
C SER A 34 45.12 11.85 17.76
N TYR A 35 45.57 13.09 17.95
CA TYR A 35 44.83 14.12 18.68
C TYR A 35 43.48 14.44 18.01
N ALA A 36 43.37 14.20 16.69
CA ALA A 36 42.15 14.43 15.91
C ALA A 36 41.01 13.46 16.28
N ALA A 37 41.30 12.16 16.46
CA ALA A 37 40.27 11.19 16.84
C ALA A 37 39.74 11.41 18.26
N THR A 38 40.59 11.91 19.17
CA THR A 38 40.18 12.24 20.55
C THR A 38 39.38 13.54 20.66
N SER A 39 39.57 14.50 19.75
CA SER A 39 38.77 15.73 19.75
C SER A 39 37.38 15.52 19.16
N GLU A 40 37.24 14.72 18.09
CA GLU A 40 35.93 14.41 17.47
C GLU A 40 34.99 13.62 18.38
N LEU A 41 35.52 12.83 19.32
CA LEU A 41 34.70 12.10 20.29
C LEU A 41 34.15 12.97 21.42
N ASN A 42 34.73 14.15 21.64
CA ASN A 42 34.24 15.09 22.67
C ASN A 42 33.33 16.17 22.07
N ASP A 43 33.52 16.53 20.80
CA ASP A 43 32.76 17.58 20.11
C ASP A 43 31.54 17.00 19.37
N ILE A 44 30.34 17.42 19.76
CA ILE A 44 29.07 16.96 19.16
C ILE A 44 28.94 17.38 17.69
N ASP A 45 29.32 18.60 17.35
CA ASP A 45 29.12 19.15 16.01
C ASP A 45 30.08 18.46 15.03
N ALA A 46 31.35 18.34 15.41
CA ALA A 46 32.35 17.63 14.61
C ALA A 46 31.99 16.14 14.45
N GLY A 47 31.57 15.48 15.54
CA GLY A 47 31.18 14.08 15.52
C GLY A 47 29.97 13.79 14.62
N ILE A 48 28.90 14.59 14.72
CA ILE A 48 27.70 14.45 13.87
C ILE A 48 28.00 14.81 12.41
N ALA A 49 28.79 15.86 12.16
CA ALA A 49 29.21 16.21 10.81
C ALA A 49 30.06 15.11 10.14
N GLY A 50 30.86 14.39 10.94
CA GLY A 50 31.71 13.28 10.52
C GLY A 50 30.98 11.98 10.16
N LEU A 51 29.70 11.83 10.51
CA LEU A 51 28.89 10.67 10.14
C LEU A 51 28.76 10.57 8.61
N ASN A 52 29.05 9.41 8.04
CA ASN A 52 29.01 9.16 6.59
C ASN A 52 27.93 8.14 6.24
N TYR A 53 26.79 8.64 5.76
CA TYR A 53 25.62 7.84 5.40
C TYR A 53 24.89 8.45 4.19
N ASP A 54 24.21 7.62 3.41
CA ASP A 54 23.23 8.09 2.42
C ASP A 54 21.87 8.21 3.10
N ARG A 55 21.37 9.45 3.18
CA ARG A 55 20.08 9.76 3.82
C ARG A 55 18.88 9.08 3.15
N ASN A 56 19.00 8.69 1.88
CA ASN A 56 17.93 8.00 1.16
C ASN A 56 17.98 6.47 1.37
N GLU A 57 19.13 5.92 1.71
CA GLU A 57 19.29 4.47 1.94
C GLU A 57 19.08 4.09 3.41
N VAL A 58 19.46 4.94 4.36
CA VAL A 58 19.43 4.62 5.80
C VAL A 58 18.01 4.35 6.34
N LEU A 59 17.00 4.89 5.68
CA LEU A 59 15.58 4.65 5.96
C LEU A 59 14.86 3.93 4.82
N ALA A 60 15.59 3.20 3.97
CA ALA A 60 14.99 2.39 2.93
C ALA A 60 14.42 1.08 3.50
N VAL A 61 13.18 0.76 3.10
CA VAL A 61 12.46 -0.45 3.49
C VAL A 61 12.13 -1.25 2.23
N THR A 62 12.66 -2.46 2.16
CA THR A 62 12.29 -3.42 1.11
C THR A 62 11.24 -4.37 1.67
N GLY A 63 10.05 -4.35 1.06
CA GLY A 63 8.95 -5.26 1.34
C GLY A 63 9.06 -6.58 0.58
N ASP A 64 7.92 -7.14 0.20
CA ASP A 64 7.87 -8.43 -0.49
C ASP A 64 8.54 -8.33 -1.87
N GLN A 65 9.14 -9.44 -2.30
CA GLN A 65 9.69 -9.62 -3.64
C GLN A 65 8.99 -10.81 -4.29
N VAL A 66 8.31 -10.56 -5.40
CA VAL A 66 7.53 -11.61 -6.08
C VAL A 66 8.36 -12.23 -7.21
N SER A 67 8.65 -13.52 -7.07
CA SER A 67 9.49 -14.28 -8.01
C SER A 67 8.69 -15.18 -8.96
N SER A 68 7.54 -15.71 -8.53
CA SER A 68 6.71 -16.61 -9.36
C SER A 68 5.23 -16.54 -8.96
N TYR A 69 4.34 -16.68 -9.95
CA TYR A 69 2.89 -16.74 -9.78
C TYR A 69 2.25 -17.32 -11.04
N VAL A 70 1.04 -17.89 -10.93
CA VAL A 70 0.23 -18.32 -12.08
C VAL A 70 -0.56 -17.12 -12.61
N PRO A 71 -0.34 -16.66 -13.86
CA PRO A 71 -0.96 -15.42 -14.38
C PRO A 71 -2.48 -15.51 -14.53
N LYS A 72 -3.01 -16.68 -14.87
CA LYS A 72 -4.44 -16.92 -15.09
C LYS A 72 -4.83 -18.31 -14.63
N GLU A 73 -5.97 -18.44 -13.97
CA GLU A 73 -6.55 -19.74 -13.63
C GLU A 73 -8.07 -19.71 -13.69
N GLY A 74 -8.68 -20.88 -13.89
CA GLY A 74 -10.13 -21.07 -13.91
C GLY A 74 -10.56 -22.02 -12.81
N VAL A 75 -11.47 -21.59 -11.95
CA VAL A 75 -11.98 -22.36 -10.81
C VAL A 75 -13.48 -22.58 -10.94
N GLN A 76 -13.91 -23.84 -10.91
CA GLN A 76 -15.33 -24.18 -10.82
C GLN A 76 -15.75 -24.16 -9.35
N SER A 77 -16.72 -23.31 -9.00
CA SER A 77 -17.22 -23.19 -7.62
C SER A 77 -18.72 -22.91 -7.59
N ASN A 78 -19.47 -23.69 -6.83
CA ASN A 78 -20.92 -23.53 -6.64
C ASN A 78 -21.74 -23.39 -7.94
N GLY A 79 -21.37 -24.11 -9.00
CA GLY A 79 -22.04 -24.07 -10.30
C GLY A 79 -21.73 -22.83 -11.15
N LYS A 80 -20.70 -22.07 -10.78
CA LYS A 80 -20.14 -20.93 -11.50
C LYS A 80 -18.70 -21.22 -11.91
N PHE A 81 -18.22 -20.50 -12.91
CA PHE A 81 -16.82 -20.52 -13.33
C PHE A 81 -16.17 -19.18 -13.00
N ILE A 82 -15.09 -19.22 -12.24
CA ILE A 82 -14.39 -18.04 -11.75
C ILE A 82 -13.04 -17.99 -12.44
N VAL A 83 -12.77 -16.93 -13.17
CA VAL A 83 -11.46 -16.65 -13.76
C VAL A 83 -10.71 -15.71 -12.84
N VAL A 84 -9.52 -16.11 -12.42
CA VAL A 84 -8.63 -15.31 -11.59
C VAL A 84 -7.42 -14.90 -12.44
N GLU A 85 -7.23 -13.59 -12.62
CA GLU A 85 -6.10 -13.00 -13.32
C GLU A 85 -5.16 -12.34 -12.30
N ARG A 86 -3.86 -12.62 -12.42
CA ARG A 86 -2.83 -12.13 -11.52
C ARG A 86 -1.81 -11.33 -12.30
N GLU A 87 -1.45 -10.16 -11.80
CA GLU A 87 -0.42 -9.31 -12.38
C GLU A 87 0.56 -8.87 -11.30
N LYS A 88 1.87 -9.04 -11.56
CA LYS A 88 2.89 -8.46 -10.70
C LYS A 88 2.88 -6.95 -10.84
N LYS A 89 2.79 -6.25 -9.70
CA LYS A 89 2.94 -4.81 -9.57
C LYS A 89 4.04 -4.49 -8.57
N SER A 90 4.60 -3.29 -8.68
CA SER A 90 5.56 -2.74 -7.73
C SER A 90 5.05 -1.40 -7.22
N LEU A 91 5.30 -1.12 -5.94
CA LEU A 91 4.92 0.13 -5.28
C LEU A 91 6.15 0.73 -4.60
N THR A 92 6.43 1.99 -4.93
CA THR A 92 7.49 2.77 -4.29
C THR A 92 6.91 4.05 -3.71
N THR A 93 7.20 4.33 -2.44
CA THR A 93 6.76 5.57 -1.76
C THR A 93 7.90 6.15 -0.93
N SER A 94 7.83 7.46 -0.65
CA SER A 94 8.83 8.14 0.19
C SER A 94 8.16 9.12 1.16
N PRO A 95 7.29 8.63 2.07
CA PRO A 95 6.64 9.47 3.08
C PRO A 95 7.67 10.17 3.97
N VAL A 96 7.42 11.46 4.20
CA VAL A 96 8.12 12.29 5.21
C VAL A 96 7.34 12.40 6.52
N ASP A 97 6.02 12.17 6.44
CA ASP A 97 5.11 12.13 7.56
C ASP A 97 5.01 10.68 8.05
N ILE A 98 5.39 10.42 9.29
CA ILE A 98 5.50 9.07 9.84
C ILE A 98 4.38 8.88 10.86
N SER A 99 3.55 7.84 10.69
CA SER A 99 2.48 7.53 11.64
C SER A 99 3.00 7.15 13.02
N ILE A 100 2.27 7.56 14.06
CA ILE A 100 2.54 7.22 15.46
C ILE A 100 1.67 6.03 15.87
N ILE A 101 2.23 5.11 16.65
CA ILE A 101 1.49 4.02 17.28
C ILE A 101 1.19 4.41 18.73
N ASP A 102 -0.10 4.42 19.11
CA ASP A 102 -0.58 4.89 20.42
C ASP A 102 0.19 4.29 21.62
N SER A 103 0.55 3.00 21.55
CA SER A 103 1.26 2.28 22.61
C SER A 103 2.67 2.76 22.92
N ILE A 104 3.28 3.56 22.05
CA ILE A 104 4.67 4.06 22.18
C ILE A 104 4.78 5.57 21.92
N THR A 105 3.67 6.29 22.06
CA THR A 105 3.58 7.76 21.92
C THR A 105 4.59 8.53 22.76
N ASN A 106 5.01 7.97 23.90
CA ASN A 106 6.03 8.55 24.77
C ASN A 106 7.43 8.72 24.13
N ARG A 107 7.64 8.15 22.93
CA ARG A 107 8.88 8.29 22.16
C ARG A 107 8.84 9.37 21.08
N THR A 108 7.69 10.01 20.88
CA THR A 108 7.52 11.00 19.82
C THR A 108 6.88 12.26 20.38
N TYR A 109 7.68 13.32 20.46
CA TYR A 109 7.26 14.65 20.88
C TYR A 109 8.15 15.69 20.18
N PRO A 110 7.70 16.94 19.96
CA PRO A 110 8.52 17.98 19.34
C PRO A 110 9.86 18.15 20.05
N GLY A 111 10.97 18.02 19.31
CA GLY A 111 12.32 18.10 19.85
C GLY A 111 12.91 16.80 20.40
N ALA A 112 12.18 15.67 20.34
CA ALA A 112 12.73 14.36 20.68
C ALA A 112 13.89 13.99 19.73
N ILE A 113 14.94 13.36 20.26
CA ILE A 113 16.06 12.86 19.45
C ILE A 113 15.90 11.36 19.24
N GLN A 114 15.89 10.94 17.99
CA GLN A 114 15.66 9.58 17.56
C GLN A 114 16.81 9.06 16.70
N LEU A 115 16.83 7.75 16.43
CA LEU A 115 17.79 7.11 15.54
C LEU A 115 17.13 6.78 14.20
N ALA A 116 17.73 7.18 13.09
CA ALA A 116 17.29 6.76 11.76
C ALA A 116 17.76 5.33 11.49
N ASN A 117 16.91 4.34 11.75
CA ASN A 117 17.22 2.93 11.55
C ASN A 117 15.95 2.14 11.20
N LYS A 118 16.06 0.81 11.15
CA LYS A 118 14.90 -0.05 10.87
C LYS A 118 13.76 0.12 11.87
N ASP A 119 14.05 0.32 13.16
CA ASP A 119 13.02 0.52 14.17
C ASP A 119 12.22 1.80 13.90
N PHE A 120 12.89 2.90 13.49
CA PHE A 120 12.21 4.12 13.04
C PHE A 120 11.31 3.86 11.84
N ALA A 121 11.81 3.15 10.82
CA ALA A 121 11.06 2.84 9.62
C ALA A 121 9.85 1.91 9.89
N ASP A 122 9.93 1.07 10.92
CA ASP A 122 8.84 0.22 11.39
C ASP A 122 7.87 0.95 12.36
N ASN A 123 7.95 2.28 12.46
CA ASN A 123 7.18 3.16 13.37
C ASN A 123 7.44 2.90 14.87
N GLN A 124 8.61 2.37 15.25
CA GLN A 124 9.01 2.08 16.63
C GLN A 124 10.33 2.76 17.01
N PRO A 125 10.47 4.09 16.85
CA PRO A 125 11.76 4.76 16.94
C PRO A 125 12.46 4.54 18.29
N GLY A 126 13.79 4.39 18.25
CA GLY A 126 14.65 4.44 19.43
C GLY A 126 14.95 5.88 19.82
N LEU A 127 14.99 6.17 21.13
CA LEU A 127 15.32 7.50 21.66
C LEU A 127 16.81 7.62 22.01
N VAL A 128 17.40 8.78 21.73
CA VAL A 128 18.71 9.19 22.25
C VAL A 128 18.48 10.15 23.42
N MET A 129 18.34 9.60 24.61
CA MET A 129 18.14 10.39 25.83
C MET A 129 19.47 11.00 26.28
N ALA A 130 19.61 12.32 26.40
CA ALA A 130 20.79 13.00 26.95
C ALA A 130 20.35 14.27 27.69
N ALA A 131 21.25 14.92 28.44
CA ALA A 131 20.94 16.25 28.98
C ALA A 131 20.75 17.25 27.83
N ARG A 132 19.72 18.08 27.92
CA ARG A 132 19.25 18.94 26.83
C ARG A 132 19.29 20.41 27.23
N LYS A 133 19.55 21.28 26.26
CA LYS A 133 19.32 22.73 26.37
C LYS A 133 17.82 23.05 26.22
N PRO A 134 17.39 24.27 26.63
CA PRO A 134 16.03 24.73 26.39
C PRO A 134 15.67 24.71 24.92
N LEU A 135 14.39 24.45 24.62
CA LEU A 135 13.89 24.37 23.25
C LEU A 135 12.54 25.07 23.12
N ASP A 136 12.42 25.94 22.12
CA ASP A 136 11.16 26.57 21.76
C ASP A 136 10.28 25.59 20.97
N ILE A 137 9.02 25.50 21.36
CA ILE A 137 7.98 24.82 20.60
C ILE A 137 6.87 25.80 20.24
N THR A 138 6.31 25.64 19.04
CA THR A 138 5.29 26.53 18.49
C THR A 138 4.08 25.73 18.00
N ILE A 139 2.88 26.15 18.38
CA ILE A 139 1.62 25.56 17.91
C ILE A 139 1.00 26.40 16.78
N ASP A 140 0.29 25.78 15.85
CA ASP A 140 -0.33 26.45 14.69
C ASP A 140 -1.83 26.76 14.85
N LEU A 141 -2.35 26.76 16.08
CA LEU A 141 -3.73 27.15 16.35
C LEU A 141 -3.99 28.64 16.00
N PRO A 142 -5.14 28.98 15.40
CA PRO A 142 -5.45 30.32 14.94
C PRO A 142 -5.67 31.30 16.11
N GLY A 143 -5.40 32.59 15.89
CA GLY A 143 -5.70 33.63 16.87
C GLY A 143 -4.62 33.90 17.92
N LEU A 144 -3.75 32.92 18.23
CA LEU A 144 -2.69 33.04 19.25
C LEU A 144 -1.65 34.12 18.93
N LYS A 145 -1.34 34.36 17.64
CA LYS A 145 -0.32 35.33 17.21
C LYS A 145 1.02 35.11 17.94
N SER A 146 1.39 35.97 18.88
CA SER A 146 2.63 35.89 19.67
C SER A 146 2.54 34.98 20.90
N GLU A 147 1.35 34.46 21.24
CA GLU A 147 1.10 33.56 22.37
C GLU A 147 1.17 32.08 21.95
N ASN A 148 1.69 31.79 20.76
CA ASN A 148 1.72 30.44 20.19
C ASN A 148 3.03 29.67 20.46
N THR A 149 3.99 30.28 21.17
CA THR A 149 5.32 29.72 21.40
C THR A 149 5.63 29.68 22.89
N ILE A 150 6.26 28.58 23.33
CA ILE A 150 6.73 28.41 24.71
C ILE A 150 8.12 27.78 24.71
N THR A 151 9.01 28.30 25.54
CA THR A 151 10.34 27.73 25.79
C THR A 151 10.23 26.61 26.81
N VAL A 152 10.72 25.42 26.48
CA VAL A 152 10.77 24.26 27.36
C VAL A 152 12.19 24.07 27.86
N GLU A 153 12.45 24.41 29.12
CA GLU A 153 13.80 24.42 29.72
C GLU A 153 14.53 23.07 29.66
N ASN A 154 13.81 21.97 29.90
CA ASN A 154 14.36 20.62 29.82
C ASN A 154 13.43 19.76 28.97
N PRO A 155 13.63 19.67 27.64
CA PRO A 155 12.70 19.00 26.72
C PRO A 155 12.72 17.48 26.88
N THR A 156 11.81 17.00 27.72
CA THR A 156 11.45 15.59 27.93
C THR A 156 10.02 15.38 27.44
N TYR A 157 9.58 14.13 27.27
CA TYR A 157 8.18 13.85 26.93
C TYR A 157 7.20 14.58 27.87
N SER A 158 7.39 14.46 29.19
CA SER A 158 6.48 15.05 30.17
C SER A 158 6.44 16.58 30.09
N SER A 159 7.60 17.25 30.02
CA SER A 159 7.65 18.71 30.01
C SER A 159 7.15 19.30 28.69
N VAL A 160 7.43 18.63 27.57
CA VAL A 160 6.91 19.04 26.25
C VAL A 160 5.40 18.81 26.18
N SER A 161 4.88 17.67 26.67
CA SER A 161 3.44 17.44 26.76
C SER A 161 2.74 18.50 27.61
N SER A 162 3.27 18.83 28.79
CA SER A 162 2.71 19.90 29.62
C SER A 162 2.73 21.27 28.93
N ALA A 163 3.77 21.56 28.16
CA ALA A 163 3.88 22.79 27.39
C ALA A 163 2.85 22.84 26.23
N VAL A 164 2.62 21.72 25.55
CA VAL A 164 1.55 21.59 24.55
C VAL A 164 0.18 21.76 25.19
N ASP A 165 -0.09 21.11 26.31
CA ASP A 165 -1.36 21.24 27.05
C ASP A 165 -1.62 22.70 27.47
N GLN A 166 -0.57 23.42 27.89
CA GLN A 166 -0.67 24.84 28.23
C GLN A 166 -1.03 25.70 27.02
N LEU A 167 -0.41 25.46 25.87
CA LEU A 167 -0.72 26.18 24.63
C LEU A 167 -2.17 25.92 24.17
N VAL A 168 -2.62 24.65 24.22
CA VAL A 168 -3.99 24.26 23.87
C VAL A 168 -5.01 24.84 24.85
N SER A 169 -4.71 24.82 26.16
CA SER A 169 -5.57 25.40 27.19
C SER A 169 -5.70 26.92 27.02
N THR A 170 -4.58 27.60 26.77
CA THR A 170 -4.56 29.05 26.48
C THR A 170 -5.44 29.36 25.26
N TRP A 171 -5.37 28.52 24.22
CA TRP A 171 -6.23 28.68 23.06
C TRP A 171 -7.70 28.51 23.40
N GLY A 172 -8.04 27.44 24.13
CA GLY A 172 -9.40 27.12 24.55
C GLY A 172 -10.03 28.20 25.44
N GLU A 173 -9.27 28.82 26.33
CA GLU A 173 -9.79 29.85 27.22
C GLU A 173 -10.05 31.19 26.52
N LYS A 174 -9.23 31.53 25.52
CA LYS A 174 -9.21 32.89 24.93
C LYS A 174 -9.84 32.98 23.54
N TYR A 175 -9.82 31.91 22.76
CA TYR A 175 -10.09 31.99 21.32
C TYR A 175 -11.13 30.99 20.80
N SER A 176 -11.51 29.95 21.55
CA SER A 176 -12.46 28.93 21.06
C SER A 176 -13.87 29.47 20.78
N ASP A 177 -14.29 30.52 21.49
CA ASP A 177 -15.63 31.12 21.30
C ASP A 177 -15.75 31.86 19.96
N THR A 178 -14.63 32.25 19.36
CA THR A 178 -14.57 33.04 18.12
C THR A 178 -14.02 32.27 16.93
N HIS A 179 -13.50 31.05 17.15
CA HIS A 179 -12.87 30.23 16.12
C HIS A 179 -13.37 28.79 16.24
N THR A 180 -14.00 28.29 15.17
CA THR A 180 -14.16 26.85 14.97
C THR A 180 -12.92 26.31 14.27
N LEU A 181 -12.59 25.05 14.55
CA LEU A 181 -11.33 24.46 14.10
C LEU A 181 -11.59 23.14 13.39
N PRO A 182 -12.08 23.21 12.13
CA PRO A 182 -12.27 22.02 11.32
C PRO A 182 -10.90 21.38 11.05
N ALA A 183 -10.85 20.05 11.13
CA ALA A 183 -9.63 19.32 10.89
C ALA A 183 -9.13 19.51 9.46
N ARG A 184 -7.82 19.67 9.31
CA ARG A 184 -7.13 19.50 8.03
C ARG A 184 -7.13 18.02 7.69
N LEU A 185 -7.95 17.63 6.73
CA LEU A 185 -8.08 16.24 6.31
C LEU A 185 -6.98 15.86 5.31
N GLN A 186 -6.19 14.85 5.65
CA GLN A 186 -5.38 14.08 4.72
C GLN A 186 -6.08 12.75 4.43
N TYR A 187 -6.27 12.44 3.14
CA TYR A 187 -7.01 11.26 2.68
C TYR A 187 -6.12 10.36 1.83
N ALA A 188 -6.16 9.06 2.12
CA ALA A 188 -5.55 8.03 1.29
C ALA A 188 -6.50 6.82 1.19
N GLU A 189 -6.52 6.14 0.05
CA GLU A 189 -7.29 4.91 -0.14
C GLU A 189 -6.53 3.93 -1.02
N SER A 190 -6.74 2.63 -0.80
CA SER A 190 -6.20 1.61 -1.67
C SER A 190 -7.01 0.31 -1.61
N MET A 191 -7.01 -0.43 -2.71
CA MET A 191 -7.39 -1.85 -2.68
C MET A 191 -6.31 -2.62 -1.93
N VAL A 192 -6.71 -3.65 -1.20
CA VAL A 192 -5.81 -4.53 -0.45
C VAL A 192 -5.45 -5.73 -1.30
N TYR A 193 -4.15 -5.99 -1.44
CA TYR A 193 -3.62 -7.18 -2.12
C TYR A 193 -2.62 -7.96 -1.27
N SER A 194 -1.72 -7.25 -0.56
CA SER A 194 -0.82 -7.85 0.41
C SER A 194 -0.65 -6.95 1.63
N GLN A 195 -0.15 -7.52 2.72
CA GLN A 195 0.07 -6.78 3.96
C GLN A 195 1.08 -5.64 3.79
N ASN A 196 2.19 -5.88 3.09
CA ASN A 196 3.19 -4.85 2.83
C ASN A 196 2.68 -3.79 1.85
N GLN A 197 1.96 -4.20 0.80
CA GLN A 197 1.38 -3.25 -0.18
C GLN A 197 0.43 -2.25 0.49
N ILE A 198 -0.52 -2.70 1.31
CA ILE A 198 -1.49 -1.79 1.92
C ILE A 198 -0.83 -0.88 2.97
N ALA A 199 0.13 -1.40 3.74
CA ALA A 199 0.90 -0.63 4.71
C ALA A 199 1.69 0.49 4.03
N THR A 200 2.37 0.17 2.93
CA THR A 200 3.10 1.15 2.11
C THR A 200 2.15 2.15 1.43
N ALA A 201 1.01 1.71 0.92
CA ALA A 201 0.05 2.56 0.21
C ALA A 201 -0.63 3.58 1.13
N LEU A 202 -0.93 3.18 2.37
CA LEU A 202 -1.56 4.04 3.38
C LEU A 202 -0.57 4.68 4.35
N ASN A 203 0.72 4.39 4.20
CA ASN A 203 1.78 4.86 5.09
C ASN A 203 1.48 4.58 6.57
N VAL A 204 1.12 3.33 6.87
CA VAL A 204 0.74 2.88 8.22
C VAL A 204 1.44 1.58 8.57
N ASN A 205 1.76 1.40 9.84
CA ASN A 205 2.27 0.12 10.33
C ASN A 205 1.27 -1.03 10.05
N SER A 206 1.75 -2.07 9.38
CA SER A 206 0.90 -3.20 8.96
C SER A 206 0.26 -3.97 10.11
N LYS A 207 0.94 -4.06 11.27
CA LYS A 207 0.41 -4.75 12.46
C LYS A 207 -0.73 -3.94 13.10
N VAL A 208 -0.60 -2.61 13.13
CA VAL A 208 -1.67 -1.72 13.62
C VAL A 208 -2.89 -1.84 12.72
N LEU A 209 -2.69 -1.77 11.39
CA LEU A 209 -3.79 -1.85 10.44
C LEU A 209 -4.52 -3.21 10.53
N ASN A 210 -3.77 -4.32 10.57
CA ASN A 210 -4.39 -5.64 10.65
C ASN A 210 -5.03 -5.91 12.02
N GLY A 211 -4.36 -5.51 13.10
CA GLY A 211 -4.88 -5.68 14.46
C GLY A 211 -6.16 -4.88 14.73
N THR A 212 -6.38 -3.77 14.01
CA THR A 212 -7.57 -2.92 14.16
C THR A 212 -8.70 -3.28 13.19
N LEU A 213 -8.39 -3.57 11.91
CA LEU A 213 -9.41 -3.81 10.89
C LEU A 213 -9.73 -5.29 10.65
N GLY A 214 -8.90 -6.22 11.13
CA GLY A 214 -9.06 -7.65 10.92
C GLY A 214 -9.15 -8.00 9.43
N ILE A 215 -8.06 -7.74 8.69
CA ILE A 215 -8.02 -7.98 7.24
C ILE A 215 -7.64 -9.45 7.00
N ASP A 216 -8.50 -10.18 6.30
CA ASP A 216 -8.22 -11.56 5.90
C ASP A 216 -7.44 -11.58 4.58
N PHE A 217 -6.10 -11.49 4.68
CA PHE A 217 -5.22 -11.51 3.52
C PHE A 217 -5.27 -12.83 2.74
N ASN A 218 -5.66 -13.95 3.37
CA ASN A 218 -5.79 -15.24 2.68
C ASN A 218 -7.04 -15.26 1.79
N ALA A 219 -8.16 -14.73 2.29
CA ALA A 219 -9.37 -14.55 1.50
C ALA A 219 -9.18 -13.55 0.35
N VAL A 220 -8.36 -12.51 0.54
CA VAL A 220 -7.97 -11.58 -0.53
C VAL A 220 -7.12 -12.28 -1.59
N ALA A 221 -6.06 -13.00 -1.19
CA ALA A 221 -5.15 -13.66 -2.11
C ALA A 221 -5.80 -14.78 -2.94
N SER A 222 -6.77 -15.48 -2.37
CA SER A 222 -7.58 -16.50 -3.06
C SER A 222 -8.70 -15.91 -3.93
N GLY A 223 -8.91 -14.59 -3.89
CA GLY A 223 -10.00 -13.91 -4.58
C GLY A 223 -11.37 -14.17 -3.96
N GLU A 224 -11.47 -14.79 -2.77
CA GLU A 224 -12.71 -14.99 -2.02
C GLU A 224 -13.34 -13.65 -1.60
N LYS A 225 -12.50 -12.68 -1.21
CA LYS A 225 -12.92 -11.34 -0.80
C LYS A 225 -12.19 -10.26 -1.57
N LYS A 226 -12.87 -9.14 -1.81
CA LYS A 226 -12.27 -7.89 -2.27
C LYS A 226 -12.37 -6.88 -1.13
N VAL A 227 -11.24 -6.26 -0.80
CA VAL A 227 -11.14 -5.32 0.32
C VAL A 227 -10.53 -4.01 -0.16
N MET A 228 -11.13 -2.90 0.24
CA MET A 228 -10.56 -1.55 0.14
C MET A 228 -10.39 -0.99 1.54
N VAL A 229 -9.33 -0.23 1.76
CA VAL A 229 -9.14 0.55 2.98
C VAL A 229 -8.92 2.01 2.62
N ALA A 230 -9.64 2.89 3.31
CA ALA A 230 -9.44 4.33 3.30
C ALA A 230 -8.95 4.80 4.67
N ALA A 231 -8.04 5.77 4.67
CA ALA A 231 -7.49 6.41 5.86
C ALA A 231 -7.81 7.91 5.82
N TYR A 232 -8.54 8.37 6.84
CA TYR A 232 -8.89 9.77 7.06
C TYR A 232 -8.08 10.30 8.24
N LYS A 233 -7.00 10.99 7.96
CA LYS A 233 -6.16 11.60 8.97
C LYS A 233 -6.61 13.04 9.18
N GLN A 234 -7.26 13.28 10.31
CA GLN A 234 -7.88 14.55 10.68
C GLN A 234 -6.93 15.31 11.59
N ILE A 235 -6.15 16.23 11.03
CA ILE A 235 -5.17 17.02 11.77
C ILE A 235 -5.85 18.27 12.32
N PHE A 236 -5.94 18.37 13.65
CA PHE A 236 -6.46 19.56 14.33
C PHE A 236 -5.41 20.66 14.34
N TYR A 237 -4.22 20.35 14.86
CA TYR A 237 -3.09 21.29 14.94
C TYR A 237 -1.77 20.53 14.82
N THR A 238 -0.69 21.27 14.62
CA THR A 238 0.67 20.76 14.66
C THR A 238 1.49 21.56 15.67
N VAL A 239 2.43 20.89 16.31
CA VAL A 239 3.43 21.53 17.17
C VAL A 239 4.80 21.29 16.57
N SER A 240 5.49 22.38 16.24
CA SER A 240 6.85 22.36 15.68
C SER A 240 7.88 22.71 16.75
N ALA A 241 9.04 22.08 16.67
CA ALA A 241 10.21 22.46 17.47
C ALA A 241 11.12 23.38 16.65
N ALA A 242 11.71 24.38 17.30
CA ALA A 242 12.73 25.21 16.67
C ALA A 242 13.91 24.37 16.17
N LEU A 243 14.32 24.58 14.92
CA LEU A 243 15.47 23.88 14.36
C LEU A 243 16.76 24.50 14.92
N PRO A 244 17.73 23.67 15.36
CA PRO A 244 19.00 24.17 15.84
C PRO A 244 19.85 24.71 14.68
N ASN A 245 20.72 25.70 14.95
CA ASN A 245 21.71 26.12 13.97
C ASN A 245 22.84 25.09 13.87
N ASN A 246 23.24 24.51 15.01
CA ASN A 246 24.20 23.42 15.10
C ASN A 246 23.67 22.31 16.02
N PRO A 247 24.01 21.03 15.80
CA PRO A 247 23.58 19.94 16.66
C PRO A 247 23.80 20.17 18.17
N SER A 248 24.91 20.80 18.56
CA SER A 248 25.26 21.15 19.94
C SER A 248 24.31 22.14 20.62
N ASP A 249 23.48 22.87 19.86
CA ASP A 249 22.43 23.74 20.40
C ASP A 249 21.32 22.94 21.10
N LEU A 250 21.19 21.64 20.81
CA LEU A 250 20.19 20.77 21.41
C LEU A 250 20.63 20.13 22.73
N PHE A 251 21.94 20.01 22.96
CA PHE A 251 22.50 19.22 24.06
C PHE A 251 23.16 20.13 25.09
N ASP A 252 23.06 19.74 26.36
CA ASP A 252 23.79 20.41 27.43
C ASP A 252 25.31 20.32 27.19
N ASP A 253 26.06 21.32 27.65
CA ASP A 253 27.51 21.42 27.42
C ASP A 253 28.32 20.26 28.05
N SER A 254 27.71 19.50 28.97
CA SER A 254 28.30 18.28 29.55
C SER A 254 28.22 17.04 28.64
N VAL A 255 27.38 17.06 27.60
CA VAL A 255 27.19 15.92 26.70
C VAL A 255 28.31 15.87 25.67
N THR A 256 28.84 14.67 25.43
CA THR A 256 29.91 14.43 24.44
C THR A 256 29.40 13.57 23.29
N PHE A 257 30.06 13.65 22.13
CA PHE A 257 29.72 12.76 21.01
C PHE A 257 29.91 11.27 21.37
N ALA A 258 30.92 10.94 22.18
CA ALA A 258 31.13 9.58 22.71
C ALA A 258 29.93 9.06 23.51
N GLU A 259 29.23 9.93 24.25
CA GLU A 259 27.99 9.55 24.92
C GLU A 259 26.88 9.24 23.90
N LEU A 260 26.74 10.03 22.83
CA LEU A 260 25.75 9.79 21.78
C LEU A 260 26.03 8.47 21.05
N VAL A 261 27.29 8.19 20.74
CA VAL A 261 27.73 6.91 20.14
C VAL A 261 27.38 5.73 21.05
N ARG A 262 27.64 5.85 22.37
CA ARG A 262 27.24 4.82 23.35
C ARG A 262 25.73 4.57 23.39
N LYS A 263 24.92 5.55 22.97
CA LYS A 263 23.45 5.45 22.88
C LYS A 263 22.95 5.06 21.49
N GLY A 264 23.84 4.70 20.57
CA GLY A 264 23.52 4.10 19.27
C GLY A 264 23.74 5.01 18.07
N VAL A 265 24.15 6.26 18.25
CA VAL A 265 24.48 7.15 17.13
C VAL A 265 25.65 6.58 16.32
N SER A 266 25.43 6.38 15.03
CA SER A 266 26.39 5.76 14.11
C SER A 266 26.07 6.12 12.65
N ASN A 267 26.85 5.61 11.70
CA ASN A 267 26.56 5.77 10.27
C ASN A 267 25.30 4.98 9.86
N GLU A 268 25.05 3.86 10.52
CA GLU A 268 23.88 2.98 10.29
C GLU A 268 22.65 3.43 11.07
N ALA A 269 22.84 4.30 12.07
CA ALA A 269 21.78 4.89 12.87
C ALA A 269 22.07 6.38 13.19
N PRO A 270 22.07 7.26 12.17
CA PRO A 270 22.34 8.68 12.37
C PRO A 270 21.20 9.35 13.16
N PRO A 271 21.50 10.43 13.90
CA PRO A 271 20.54 11.03 14.80
C PRO A 271 19.56 11.95 14.06
N LEU A 272 18.30 11.88 14.47
CA LEU A 272 17.18 12.68 14.00
C LEU A 272 16.63 13.55 15.13
N MET A 273 16.07 14.71 14.80
CA MET A 273 15.17 15.45 15.69
C MET A 273 13.76 15.43 15.13
N VAL A 274 12.77 15.16 15.98
CA VAL A 274 11.35 15.35 15.67
C VAL A 274 11.07 16.85 15.51
N SER A 275 10.93 17.30 14.27
CA SER A 275 10.75 18.72 13.94
C SER A 275 9.31 19.19 14.07
N ASN A 276 8.35 18.30 13.82
CA ASN A 276 6.93 18.63 13.87
C ASN A 276 6.11 17.39 14.22
N VAL A 277 5.08 17.58 15.05
CA VAL A 277 4.12 16.53 15.41
C VAL A 277 2.72 17.02 15.07
N ALA A 278 1.96 16.21 14.34
CA ALA A 278 0.56 16.46 14.04
C ALA A 278 -0.33 15.82 15.10
N TYR A 279 -1.28 16.60 15.60
CA TYR A 279 -2.24 16.20 16.61
C TYR A 279 -3.65 16.17 16.02
N GLY A 280 -4.40 15.12 16.33
CA GLY A 280 -5.75 14.92 15.81
C GLY A 280 -6.20 13.49 15.98
N ARG A 281 -6.87 12.94 14.96
CA ARG A 281 -7.32 11.54 14.92
C ARG A 281 -7.08 10.91 13.56
N THR A 282 -6.99 9.59 13.52
CA THR A 282 -6.97 8.84 12.26
C THR A 282 -8.13 7.85 12.24
N ILE A 283 -8.96 7.91 11.19
CA ILE A 283 -10.08 7.00 11.01
C ILE A 283 -9.74 6.07 9.85
N TYR A 284 -9.68 4.78 10.12
CA TYR A 284 -9.56 3.76 9.09
C TYR A 284 -10.92 3.18 8.76
N VAL A 285 -11.24 3.13 7.47
CA VAL A 285 -12.48 2.55 6.95
C VAL A 285 -12.14 1.38 6.06
N LYS A 286 -12.57 0.17 6.43
CA LYS A 286 -12.52 -1.04 5.60
C LYS A 286 -13.85 -1.23 4.89
N LEU A 287 -13.80 -1.42 3.58
CA LEU A 287 -14.92 -1.87 2.76
C LEU A 287 -14.59 -3.26 2.23
N GLU A 288 -15.40 -4.25 2.60
CA GLU A 288 -15.15 -5.66 2.30
C GLU A 288 -16.37 -6.27 1.60
N THR A 289 -16.16 -7.02 0.52
CA THR A 289 -17.23 -7.73 -0.21
C THR A 289 -16.81 -9.10 -0.69
N THR A 290 -17.78 -10.00 -0.82
CA THR A 290 -17.63 -11.29 -1.51
C THR A 290 -17.97 -11.21 -3.01
N SER A 291 -18.48 -10.06 -3.48
CA SER A 291 -18.81 -9.83 -4.89
C SER A 291 -17.60 -10.03 -5.78
N LYS A 292 -17.80 -10.75 -6.89
CA LYS A 292 -16.76 -11.00 -7.89
C LYS A 292 -16.74 -9.96 -9.01
N SER A 293 -17.67 -9.01 -9.04
CA SER A 293 -17.74 -7.99 -10.09
C SER A 293 -16.41 -7.24 -10.29
N SER A 294 -16.06 -6.95 -11.54
CA SER A 294 -14.94 -6.07 -11.90
C SER A 294 -15.11 -4.64 -11.35
N ASP A 295 -16.34 -4.24 -11.07
CA ASP A 295 -16.69 -2.86 -10.75
C ASP A 295 -16.60 -2.53 -9.26
N VAL A 296 -16.18 -3.50 -8.42
CA VAL A 296 -16.11 -3.33 -6.96
C VAL A 296 -15.28 -2.12 -6.56
N GLN A 297 -14.11 -1.91 -7.16
CA GLN A 297 -13.27 -0.75 -6.84
C GLN A 297 -13.99 0.56 -7.16
N THR A 298 -14.60 0.66 -8.35
CA THR A 298 -15.38 1.83 -8.77
C THR A 298 -16.56 2.07 -7.83
N ALA A 299 -17.30 1.01 -7.50
CA ALA A 299 -18.44 1.06 -6.59
C ALA A 299 -18.04 1.60 -5.20
N PHE A 300 -16.93 1.10 -4.64
CA PHE A 300 -16.43 1.57 -3.35
C PHE A 300 -15.95 3.03 -3.37
N LYS A 301 -15.21 3.45 -4.41
CA LYS A 301 -14.80 4.86 -4.57
C LYS A 301 -16.00 5.80 -4.64
N LEU A 302 -17.05 5.43 -5.37
CA LEU A 302 -18.27 6.24 -5.43
C LEU A 302 -18.97 6.29 -4.08
N LEU A 303 -19.01 5.17 -3.34
CA LEU A 303 -19.66 5.09 -2.04
C LEU A 303 -18.95 5.98 -0.99
N LEU A 304 -17.62 5.97 -0.98
CA LEU A 304 -16.79 6.84 -0.12
C LEU A 304 -17.08 8.33 -0.35
N ASN A 305 -17.36 8.73 -1.59
CA ASN A 305 -17.69 10.10 -1.96
C ASN A 305 -19.15 10.48 -1.70
N ASN A 306 -20.09 9.55 -1.95
CA ASN A 306 -21.51 9.81 -1.81
C ASN A 306 -22.26 8.58 -1.26
N PRO A 307 -22.50 8.50 0.07
CA PRO A 307 -23.19 7.38 0.70
C PRO A 307 -24.63 7.16 0.22
N SER A 308 -25.30 8.19 -0.30
CA SER A 308 -26.70 8.10 -0.73
C SER A 308 -26.92 7.14 -1.92
N ILE A 309 -25.87 6.85 -2.69
CA ILE A 309 -25.95 5.94 -3.84
C ILE A 309 -26.13 4.48 -3.44
N GLN A 310 -25.92 4.15 -2.16
CA GLN A 310 -26.00 2.77 -1.68
C GLN A 310 -27.36 2.14 -1.96
N ALA A 311 -28.45 2.91 -1.82
CA ALA A 311 -29.83 2.41 -1.90
C ALA A 311 -30.42 2.37 -3.33
N SER A 312 -29.84 3.09 -4.29
CA SER A 312 -30.45 3.34 -5.61
C SER A 312 -29.47 3.32 -6.79
N GLY A 313 -28.18 3.03 -6.56
CA GLY A 313 -27.15 3.03 -7.59
C GLY A 313 -27.06 1.75 -8.43
N GLN A 314 -26.39 1.86 -9.57
CA GLN A 314 -26.07 0.74 -10.48
C GLN A 314 -25.26 -0.41 -9.83
N TYR A 315 -24.70 -0.17 -8.63
CA TYR A 315 -23.85 -1.10 -7.88
C TYR A 315 -24.52 -1.66 -6.62
N LYS A 316 -25.86 -1.56 -6.52
CA LYS A 316 -26.63 -2.02 -5.36
C LYS A 316 -26.26 -3.46 -4.93
N ASP A 317 -26.16 -4.38 -5.89
CA ASP A 317 -25.81 -5.78 -5.60
C ASP A 317 -24.42 -5.93 -4.96
N ILE A 318 -23.46 -5.08 -5.35
CA ILE A 318 -22.13 -5.05 -4.71
C ILE A 318 -22.28 -4.61 -3.25
N TYR A 319 -23.02 -3.53 -3.01
CA TYR A 319 -23.21 -2.97 -1.67
C TYR A 319 -23.98 -3.90 -0.72
N GLU A 320 -25.00 -4.62 -1.19
CA GLU A 320 -25.75 -5.59 -0.38
C GLU A 320 -24.87 -6.78 0.10
N ASN A 321 -23.90 -7.15 -0.74
CA ASN A 321 -22.87 -8.15 -0.47
C ASN A 321 -21.61 -7.55 0.18
N SER A 322 -21.69 -6.33 0.70
CA SER A 322 -20.57 -5.65 1.37
C SER A 322 -20.80 -5.51 2.88
N SER A 323 -19.71 -5.34 3.61
CA SER A 323 -19.66 -4.94 5.01
C SER A 323 -18.61 -3.83 5.17
N PHE A 324 -18.91 -2.86 6.03
CA PHE A 324 -18.08 -1.70 6.28
C PHE A 324 -17.65 -1.68 7.73
N THR A 325 -16.37 -1.39 7.97
CA THR A 325 -15.81 -1.25 9.31
C THR A 325 -15.12 0.10 9.43
N ALA A 326 -15.41 0.87 10.48
CA ALA A 326 -14.64 2.06 10.85
C ALA A 326 -13.95 1.85 12.19
N VAL A 327 -12.70 2.29 12.30
CA VAL A 327 -11.94 2.35 13.55
C VAL A 327 -11.33 3.75 13.69
N VAL A 328 -11.51 4.36 14.85
CA VAL A 328 -10.93 5.68 15.18
C VAL A 328 -9.74 5.49 16.12
N LEU A 329 -8.57 5.99 15.73
CA LEU A 329 -7.33 6.00 16.52
C LEU A 329 -6.94 7.44 16.91
N GLY A 330 -6.20 7.59 18.01
CA GLY A 330 -5.87 8.90 18.60
C GLY A 330 -6.97 9.41 19.52
N GLY A 331 -7.22 8.71 20.63
CA GLY A 331 -8.36 8.92 21.53
C GLY A 331 -8.22 8.30 22.90
N ASP A 332 -9.10 8.69 23.83
CA ASP A 332 -9.24 8.00 25.12
C ASP A 332 -9.57 6.52 24.90
N ALA A 333 -8.82 5.64 25.55
CA ALA A 333 -8.75 4.20 25.26
C ALA A 333 -10.10 3.46 25.37
N GLN A 334 -11.09 4.03 26.08
CA GLN A 334 -12.46 3.50 26.15
C GLN A 334 -13.27 3.68 24.85
N THR A 335 -12.76 4.45 23.87
CA THR A 335 -13.44 4.79 22.61
C THR A 335 -12.67 4.38 21.37
N HIS A 336 -11.94 3.26 21.40
CA HIS A 336 -11.64 2.49 20.17
C HIS A 336 -12.96 1.92 19.62
N ASN A 337 -13.81 2.81 19.11
CA ASN A 337 -15.14 2.50 18.63
C ASN A 337 -14.98 1.86 17.26
N GLN A 338 -14.73 0.56 17.26
CA GLN A 338 -14.90 -0.23 16.07
C GLN A 338 -16.40 -0.28 15.77
N VAL A 339 -16.78 0.24 14.62
CA VAL A 339 -18.15 0.15 14.10
C VAL A 339 -18.13 -0.79 12.93
N VAL A 340 -18.93 -1.85 12.98
CA VAL A 340 -19.17 -2.76 11.85
C VAL A 340 -20.63 -2.63 11.44
N THR A 341 -20.86 -2.34 10.16
CA THR A 341 -22.20 -2.01 9.65
C THR A 341 -22.37 -2.42 8.20
N LYS A 342 -23.63 -2.53 7.77
CA LYS A 342 -24.00 -2.57 6.35
C LYS A 342 -24.47 -1.23 5.82
N ASP A 343 -24.75 -0.25 6.66
CA ASP A 343 -25.17 1.09 6.26
C ASP A 343 -23.98 2.04 6.28
N PHE A 344 -23.57 2.52 5.10
CA PHE A 344 -22.40 3.40 4.98
C PHE A 344 -22.66 4.80 5.55
N ASN A 345 -23.91 5.22 5.77
CA ASN A 345 -24.21 6.49 6.45
C ASN A 345 -23.70 6.49 7.90
N VAL A 346 -23.70 5.32 8.56
CA VAL A 346 -23.12 5.18 9.91
C VAL A 346 -21.63 5.48 9.87
N ILE A 347 -20.91 4.99 8.86
CA ILE A 347 -19.48 5.28 8.65
C ILE A 347 -19.27 6.77 8.36
N GLN A 348 -20.12 7.38 7.52
CA GLN A 348 -20.02 8.81 7.22
C GLN A 348 -20.21 9.67 8.49
N ASN A 349 -21.13 9.28 9.37
CA ASN A 349 -21.33 9.98 10.64
C ASN A 349 -20.10 9.84 11.54
N VAL A 350 -19.49 8.65 11.63
CA VAL A 350 -18.21 8.47 12.34
C VAL A 350 -17.14 9.41 11.79
N ILE A 351 -17.02 9.58 10.46
CA ILE A 351 -16.03 10.50 9.88
C ILE A 351 -16.35 11.97 10.26
N LYS A 352 -17.63 12.38 10.18
CA LYS A 352 -18.07 13.75 10.45
C LYS A 352 -17.96 14.13 11.93
N ASP A 353 -18.41 13.26 12.83
CA ASP A 353 -18.47 13.51 14.27
C ASP A 353 -17.08 13.68 14.89
N ASN A 354 -16.03 13.22 14.19
CA ASN A 354 -14.64 13.30 14.61
C ASN A 354 -13.85 14.43 13.93
N ALA A 355 -14.45 15.15 12.97
CA ALA A 355 -13.76 16.10 12.10
C ALA A 355 -13.51 17.49 12.71
N GLU A 356 -13.96 17.74 13.94
CA GLU A 356 -13.83 19.05 14.58
C GLU A 356 -13.11 18.93 15.94
N PHE A 357 -12.11 19.79 16.13
CA PHE A 357 -11.42 19.92 17.41
C PHE A 357 -12.32 20.58 18.46
N SER A 358 -12.27 20.08 19.69
CA SER A 358 -12.93 20.71 20.83
C SER A 358 -12.26 20.27 22.13
N SER A 359 -12.64 20.87 23.27
CA SER A 359 -12.20 20.39 24.58
C SER A 359 -12.63 18.94 24.89
N LYS A 360 -13.69 18.45 24.24
CA LYS A 360 -14.14 17.05 24.31
C LYS A 360 -13.47 16.16 23.26
N ASN A 361 -12.76 16.75 22.31
CA ASN A 361 -12.03 16.10 21.23
C ASN A 361 -10.66 16.78 21.04
N PRO A 362 -9.73 16.64 22.01
CA PRO A 362 -8.52 17.47 22.07
C PRO A 362 -7.43 17.09 21.05
N GLY A 363 -7.58 15.95 20.38
CA GLY A 363 -6.57 15.39 19.47
C GLY A 363 -5.40 14.76 20.21
N TYR A 364 -4.79 13.76 19.58
CA TYR A 364 -3.62 13.04 20.07
C TYR A 364 -2.54 13.04 18.99
N PRO A 365 -1.25 12.81 19.32
CA PRO A 365 -0.21 12.65 18.31
C PRO A 365 -0.56 11.53 17.34
N ILE A 366 -0.72 11.85 16.05
CA ILE A 366 -1.09 10.88 15.00
C ILE A 366 0.03 10.66 13.99
N SER A 367 0.89 11.66 13.80
CA SER A 367 2.07 11.55 12.94
C SER A 367 3.12 12.58 13.30
N TYR A 368 4.31 12.42 12.74
CA TYR A 368 5.40 13.37 12.92
C TYR A 368 6.34 13.41 11.71
N THR A 369 7.09 14.50 11.60
CA THR A 369 8.23 14.61 10.68
C THR A 369 9.51 14.74 11.48
N SER A 370 10.60 14.22 10.94
CA SER A 370 11.92 14.36 11.55
C SER A 370 12.92 14.98 10.58
N VAL A 371 13.96 15.59 11.13
CA VAL A 371 15.11 16.11 10.38
C VAL A 371 16.40 15.44 10.84
N PHE A 372 17.34 15.20 9.93
CA PHE A 372 18.67 14.75 10.30
C PHE A 372 19.42 15.87 11.01
N LEU A 373 20.04 15.58 12.16
CA LEU A 373 20.79 16.60 12.90
C LEU A 373 21.98 17.14 12.10
N LYS A 374 22.56 16.33 11.20
CA LYS A 374 23.73 16.70 10.41
C LYS A 374 23.52 17.91 9.51
N ASP A 375 22.36 18.02 8.86
CA ASP A 375 22.11 19.00 7.80
C ASP A 375 20.70 19.62 7.85
N ASN A 376 19.92 19.32 8.90
CA ASN A 376 18.51 19.70 9.04
C ASN A 376 17.62 19.25 7.85
N SER A 377 18.07 18.29 7.03
CA SER A 377 17.25 17.77 5.94
C SER A 377 16.15 16.86 6.46
N ILE A 378 14.98 16.90 5.79
CA ILE A 378 13.83 16.09 6.18
C ILE A 378 14.14 14.61 5.94
N ALA A 379 13.88 13.79 6.96
CA ALA A 379 13.97 12.34 6.87
C ALA A 379 12.74 11.78 6.15
N ALA A 380 12.96 10.98 5.12
CA ALA A 380 11.93 10.25 4.39
C ALA A 380 12.17 8.74 4.53
N VAL A 381 11.10 7.96 4.68
CA VAL A 381 11.17 6.49 4.68
C VAL A 381 10.91 6.00 3.26
N HIS A 382 11.91 5.38 2.63
CA HIS A 382 11.82 4.97 1.23
C HIS A 382 11.34 3.51 1.13
N ASN A 383 10.05 3.31 0.88
CA ASN A 383 9.47 1.98 0.77
C ASN A 383 9.50 1.47 -0.67
N ASN A 384 9.84 0.19 -0.85
CA ASN A 384 9.69 -0.51 -2.12
C ASN A 384 9.16 -1.92 -1.88
N THR A 385 8.03 -2.30 -2.50
CA THR A 385 7.46 -3.65 -2.38
C THR A 385 6.83 -4.10 -3.69
N ASP A 386 7.02 -5.37 -4.02
CA ASP A 386 6.23 -6.05 -5.05
C ASP A 386 4.96 -6.64 -4.44
N TYR A 387 3.92 -6.80 -5.26
CA TYR A 387 2.71 -7.52 -4.89
C TYR A 387 2.01 -8.09 -6.13
N ILE A 388 1.08 -9.01 -5.91
CA ILE A 388 0.22 -9.55 -6.95
C ILE A 388 -1.15 -8.88 -6.87
N GLU A 389 -1.47 -8.07 -7.90
CA GLU A 389 -2.83 -7.61 -8.11
C GLU A 389 -3.66 -8.79 -8.63
N THR A 390 -4.77 -9.09 -7.94
CA THR A 390 -5.68 -10.16 -8.31
C THR A 390 -6.99 -9.59 -8.81
N LYS A 391 -7.35 -9.91 -10.05
CA LYS A 391 -8.65 -9.61 -10.67
C LYS A 391 -9.44 -10.90 -10.79
N THR A 392 -10.74 -10.81 -10.58
CA THR A 392 -11.63 -11.96 -10.64
C THR A 392 -12.82 -11.61 -11.50
N THR A 393 -13.19 -12.53 -12.38
CA THR A 393 -14.39 -12.47 -13.23
C THR A 393 -15.20 -13.73 -12.99
N GLU A 394 -16.49 -13.58 -12.77
CA GLU A 394 -17.40 -14.69 -12.51
C GLU A 394 -18.34 -14.90 -13.70
N TYR A 395 -18.50 -16.15 -14.11
CA TYR A 395 -19.40 -16.58 -15.16
C TYR A 395 -20.43 -17.57 -14.61
N THR A 396 -21.68 -17.42 -15.02
CA THR A 396 -22.81 -18.25 -14.60
C THR A 396 -23.27 -19.16 -15.73
N LYS A 397 -23.83 -20.32 -15.37
CA LYS A 397 -24.43 -21.23 -16.35
C LYS A 397 -25.61 -20.57 -17.06
N GLY A 398 -25.83 -20.98 -18.30
CA GLY A 398 -26.96 -20.54 -19.10
C GLY A 398 -27.65 -21.71 -19.78
N LYS A 399 -28.62 -21.40 -20.63
CA LYS A 399 -29.22 -22.37 -21.55
C LYS A 399 -29.65 -21.70 -22.83
N ILE A 400 -29.68 -22.47 -23.91
CA ILE A 400 -30.34 -22.08 -25.16
C ILE A 400 -31.70 -22.79 -25.20
N THR A 401 -32.77 -22.04 -25.36
CA THR A 401 -34.11 -22.58 -25.60
C THR A 401 -34.43 -22.43 -27.08
N LEU A 402 -34.47 -23.53 -27.83
CA LEU A 402 -34.90 -23.53 -29.22
C LEU A 402 -36.41 -23.76 -29.28
N ASP A 403 -37.11 -22.97 -30.09
CA ASP A 403 -38.55 -23.05 -30.30
C ASP A 403 -38.86 -22.93 -31.79
N HIS A 404 -39.44 -23.98 -32.37
CA HIS A 404 -39.83 -24.05 -33.78
C HIS A 404 -41.33 -24.26 -33.91
N SER A 405 -42.00 -23.22 -34.41
CA SER A 405 -43.43 -23.22 -34.72
C SER A 405 -43.72 -22.92 -36.20
N GLY A 406 -42.68 -22.84 -37.04
CA GLY A 406 -42.80 -22.54 -38.47
C GLY A 406 -43.38 -23.69 -39.29
N ALA A 407 -44.17 -23.36 -40.31
CA ALA A 407 -44.78 -24.34 -41.22
C ALA A 407 -43.79 -24.88 -42.26
N TYR A 408 -42.64 -25.39 -41.81
CA TYR A 408 -41.55 -25.96 -42.61
C TYR A 408 -40.70 -26.93 -41.76
N VAL A 409 -39.91 -27.77 -42.41
CA VAL A 409 -38.86 -28.55 -41.73
C VAL A 409 -37.66 -27.65 -41.49
N ALA A 410 -37.13 -27.63 -40.27
CA ALA A 410 -35.95 -26.86 -39.91
C ALA A 410 -34.79 -27.75 -39.46
N GLN A 411 -33.57 -27.28 -39.63
CA GLN A 411 -32.36 -27.82 -39.03
C GLN A 411 -31.61 -26.72 -38.30
N PHE A 412 -31.02 -27.06 -37.16
CA PHE A 412 -30.18 -26.15 -36.39
C PHE A 412 -28.73 -26.61 -36.41
N GLU A 413 -27.82 -25.66 -36.28
CA GLU A 413 -26.43 -25.88 -35.88
C GLU A 413 -26.16 -24.99 -34.67
N VAL A 414 -25.93 -25.62 -33.52
CA VAL A 414 -25.54 -24.96 -32.28
C VAL A 414 -24.17 -25.49 -31.87
N SER A 415 -23.24 -24.57 -31.64
CA SER A 415 -21.89 -24.88 -31.16
C SER A 415 -21.40 -23.82 -30.19
N TRP A 416 -20.44 -24.19 -29.34
CA TRP A 416 -19.80 -23.30 -28.38
C TRP A 416 -18.41 -23.83 -28.05
N ASP A 417 -17.60 -22.98 -27.44
CA ASP A 417 -16.30 -23.35 -26.90
C ASP A 417 -16.36 -23.36 -25.37
N GLU A 418 -15.84 -24.42 -24.76
CA GLU A 418 -15.56 -24.45 -23.32
C GLU A 418 -14.10 -24.07 -23.09
N PHE A 419 -13.86 -23.02 -22.31
CA PHE A 419 -12.51 -22.57 -22.01
C PHE A 419 -12.07 -22.94 -20.59
N THR A 420 -10.80 -23.30 -20.46
CA THR A 420 -10.10 -23.57 -19.20
C THR A 420 -8.68 -23.01 -19.29
N PHE A 421 -7.85 -23.17 -18.25
CA PHE A 421 -6.48 -22.68 -18.25
C PHE A 421 -5.52 -23.81 -17.85
N ASP A 422 -4.33 -23.84 -18.45
CA ASP A 422 -3.25 -24.74 -18.06
C ASP A 422 -2.48 -24.21 -16.82
N GLU A 423 -1.45 -24.95 -16.38
CA GLU A 423 -0.61 -24.59 -15.23
C GLU A 423 0.16 -23.26 -15.43
N ASN A 424 0.33 -22.80 -16.68
CA ASN A 424 1.00 -21.55 -17.03
C ASN A 424 0.02 -20.39 -17.26
N GLY A 425 -1.29 -20.65 -17.12
CA GLY A 425 -2.36 -19.69 -17.40
C GLY A 425 -2.64 -19.47 -18.89
N GLN A 426 -2.19 -20.38 -19.77
CA GLN A 426 -2.58 -20.38 -21.16
C GLN A 426 -3.98 -20.97 -21.31
N GLU A 427 -4.81 -20.32 -22.11
CA GLU A 427 -6.18 -20.73 -22.34
C GLU A 427 -6.24 -22.02 -23.19
N ILE A 428 -6.98 -23.02 -22.70
CA ILE A 428 -7.29 -24.26 -23.41
C ILE A 428 -8.75 -24.20 -23.85
N ILE A 429 -8.98 -24.35 -25.15
CA ILE A 429 -10.31 -24.37 -25.77
C ILE A 429 -10.72 -25.79 -26.13
N THR A 430 -11.92 -26.18 -25.72
CA THR A 430 -12.59 -27.41 -26.15
C THR A 430 -13.86 -27.06 -26.90
N HIS A 431 -13.87 -27.29 -28.21
CA HIS A 431 -15.04 -27.06 -29.03
C HIS A 431 -16.15 -28.10 -28.77
N LYS A 432 -17.40 -27.65 -28.72
CA LYS A 432 -18.59 -28.46 -28.44
C LYS A 432 -19.68 -28.19 -29.46
N ASN A 433 -20.49 -29.22 -29.69
CA ASN A 433 -21.61 -29.19 -30.60
C ASN A 433 -22.84 -29.77 -29.92
N TRP A 434 -24.01 -29.22 -30.23
CA TRP A 434 -25.27 -29.83 -29.82
C TRP A 434 -25.50 -31.14 -30.59
N GLY A 435 -25.81 -32.23 -29.88
CA GLY A 435 -26.01 -33.55 -30.49
C GLY A 435 -27.21 -33.63 -31.46
N GLY A 436 -28.11 -32.64 -31.44
CA GLY A 436 -29.23 -32.52 -32.36
C GLY A 436 -28.93 -31.77 -33.66
N ASN A 437 -27.68 -31.33 -33.86
CA ASN A 437 -27.28 -30.58 -35.06
C ASN A 437 -27.64 -31.33 -36.34
N TRP A 438 -28.11 -30.57 -37.34
CA TRP A 438 -28.44 -31.07 -38.68
C TRP A 438 -29.52 -32.16 -38.75
N GLN A 439 -30.30 -32.36 -37.68
CA GLN A 439 -31.45 -33.25 -37.68
C GLN A 439 -32.73 -32.48 -38.00
N ASP A 440 -33.59 -33.07 -38.82
CA ASP A 440 -34.87 -32.48 -39.19
C ASP A 440 -35.79 -32.30 -37.98
N LYS A 441 -36.34 -31.10 -37.82
CA LYS A 441 -37.31 -30.72 -36.79
C LYS A 441 -38.58 -30.15 -37.44
N THR A 442 -39.73 -30.65 -37.03
CA THR A 442 -41.06 -30.20 -37.51
C THR A 442 -41.75 -29.37 -36.43
N ALA A 443 -42.68 -28.49 -36.81
CA ALA A 443 -43.52 -27.79 -35.85
C ALA A 443 -44.52 -28.75 -35.16
N HIS A 444 -44.79 -28.65 -33.86
CA HIS A 444 -44.08 -27.83 -32.87
C HIS A 444 -42.87 -28.60 -32.31
N PHE A 445 -41.70 -27.97 -32.28
CA PHE A 445 -40.50 -28.53 -31.63
C PHE A 445 -39.93 -27.54 -30.63
N SER A 446 -39.60 -28.02 -29.43
CA SER A 446 -38.90 -27.23 -28.42
C SER A 446 -37.88 -28.09 -27.69
N THR A 447 -36.72 -27.51 -27.39
CA THR A 447 -35.67 -28.15 -26.60
C THR A 447 -34.87 -27.12 -25.82
N GLU A 448 -34.28 -27.57 -24.72
CA GLU A 448 -33.29 -26.80 -23.97
C GLU A 448 -31.90 -27.42 -24.14
N ILE A 449 -30.91 -26.57 -24.35
CA ILE A 449 -29.49 -26.94 -24.48
C ILE A 449 -28.77 -26.27 -23.32
N PRO A 450 -28.40 -27.01 -22.26
CA PRO A 450 -27.68 -26.43 -21.13
C PRO A 450 -26.27 -26.01 -21.55
N LEU A 451 -25.84 -24.81 -21.14
CA LEU A 451 -24.50 -24.30 -21.36
C LEU A 451 -23.76 -24.18 -20.02
N PRO A 452 -22.54 -24.72 -19.91
CA PRO A 452 -21.75 -24.55 -18.70
C PRO A 452 -21.30 -23.10 -18.54
N PRO A 453 -20.94 -22.67 -17.31
CA PRO A 453 -20.54 -21.29 -17.05
C PRO A 453 -19.26 -20.85 -17.80
N ASN A 454 -18.42 -21.79 -18.24
CA ASN A 454 -17.23 -21.51 -19.04
C ASN A 454 -17.49 -21.63 -20.55
N ALA A 455 -18.74 -21.50 -21.00
CA ALA A 455 -19.06 -21.45 -22.43
C ALA A 455 -18.79 -20.05 -23.01
N LYS A 456 -18.14 -20.00 -24.17
CA LYS A 456 -17.96 -18.78 -24.98
C LYS A 456 -18.06 -19.10 -26.47
N ASN A 457 -17.96 -18.06 -27.30
CA ASN A 457 -18.04 -18.18 -28.76
C ASN A 457 -19.29 -18.97 -29.22
N ILE A 458 -20.43 -18.73 -28.56
CA ILE A 458 -21.68 -19.46 -28.84
C ILE A 458 -22.15 -19.06 -30.25
N LYS A 459 -22.38 -20.06 -31.10
CA LYS A 459 -22.94 -19.89 -32.44
C LYS A 459 -24.29 -20.59 -32.51
N ILE A 460 -25.28 -19.88 -33.05
CA ILE A 460 -26.63 -20.40 -33.28
C ILE A 460 -27.00 -20.15 -34.73
N PHE A 461 -27.21 -21.24 -35.46
CA PHE A 461 -27.62 -21.22 -36.86
C PHE A 461 -28.89 -22.04 -37.05
N ALA A 462 -29.78 -21.58 -37.92
CA ALA A 462 -31.00 -22.28 -38.32
C ALA A 462 -31.26 -22.15 -39.82
N ARG A 463 -31.71 -23.24 -40.45
CA ARG A 463 -32.12 -23.28 -41.86
C ARG A 463 -33.44 -24.01 -42.05
N GLU A 464 -34.28 -23.56 -42.99
CA GLU A 464 -35.50 -24.24 -43.42
C GLU A 464 -35.28 -25.04 -44.70
N CYS A 465 -35.99 -26.17 -44.83
CA CYS A 465 -36.07 -26.94 -46.07
C CYS A 465 -37.17 -26.33 -46.94
N THR A 466 -36.80 -25.67 -48.04
CA THR A 466 -37.76 -24.98 -48.91
C THR A 466 -38.47 -25.93 -49.89
N GLY A 467 -37.85 -27.09 -50.15
CA GLY A 467 -38.27 -28.02 -51.20
C GLY A 467 -38.03 -27.51 -52.63
N LEU A 468 -37.40 -26.35 -52.81
CA LEU A 468 -37.07 -25.77 -54.12
C LEU A 468 -35.76 -26.35 -54.64
N ALA A 469 -35.76 -26.86 -55.88
CA ALA A 469 -34.58 -27.49 -56.49
C ALA A 469 -33.34 -26.56 -56.58
N TRP A 470 -33.55 -25.25 -56.58
CA TRP A 470 -32.49 -24.23 -56.66
C TRP A 470 -32.10 -23.61 -55.31
N GLU A 471 -32.83 -23.89 -54.22
CA GLU A 471 -32.56 -23.34 -52.88
C GLU A 471 -33.04 -24.33 -51.80
N TRP A 472 -32.56 -25.58 -51.85
CA TRP A 472 -33.11 -26.68 -51.05
C TRP A 472 -33.15 -26.39 -49.54
N TRP A 473 -32.17 -25.62 -49.07
CA TRP A 473 -32.14 -25.07 -47.72
C TRP A 473 -31.94 -23.56 -47.76
N ARG A 474 -32.75 -22.82 -47.00
CA ARG A 474 -32.60 -21.37 -46.80
C ARG A 474 -32.20 -21.09 -45.36
N THR A 475 -31.17 -20.26 -45.17
CA THR A 475 -30.77 -19.77 -43.85
C THR A 475 -31.87 -18.86 -43.28
N ILE A 476 -32.30 -19.15 -42.05
CA ILE A 476 -33.26 -18.33 -41.30
C ILE A 476 -32.51 -17.43 -40.30
N LEU A 477 -31.48 -17.98 -39.64
CA LEU A 477 -30.71 -17.35 -38.59
C LEU A 477 -29.25 -17.81 -38.69
N ASP A 478 -28.30 -16.88 -38.53
CA ASP A 478 -26.87 -17.18 -38.40
C ASP A 478 -26.23 -16.15 -37.46
N GLU A 479 -26.26 -16.46 -36.17
CA GLU A 479 -25.78 -15.57 -35.11
C GLU A 479 -24.50 -16.12 -34.49
N PRO A 480 -23.33 -15.56 -34.83
CA PRO A 480 -22.07 -15.87 -34.18
C PRO A 480 -21.87 -15.03 -32.89
N ASN A 481 -21.06 -15.53 -31.96
CA ASN A 481 -20.65 -14.83 -30.74
C ASN A 481 -21.81 -14.34 -29.86
N VAL A 482 -22.86 -15.15 -29.74
CA VAL A 482 -23.98 -14.89 -28.85
C VAL A 482 -23.47 -14.83 -27.39
N PRO A 483 -23.78 -13.76 -26.63
CA PRO A 483 -23.34 -13.66 -25.24
C PRO A 483 -24.06 -14.69 -24.37
N LEU A 484 -23.31 -15.30 -23.43
CA LEU A 484 -23.88 -16.22 -22.46
C LEU A 484 -24.75 -15.45 -21.46
N THR A 485 -26.05 -15.70 -21.49
CA THR A 485 -27.04 -15.16 -20.54
C THR A 485 -27.76 -16.30 -19.82
N SER A 486 -28.62 -15.98 -18.84
CA SER A 486 -29.32 -17.00 -18.06
C SER A 486 -30.19 -17.89 -18.93
N ASN A 487 -30.82 -17.29 -19.95
CA ASN A 487 -31.55 -17.96 -21.01
C ASN A 487 -31.33 -17.20 -22.33
N ILE A 488 -30.98 -17.94 -23.38
CA ILE A 488 -30.92 -17.48 -24.76
C ILE A 488 -32.10 -18.16 -25.47
N LYS A 489 -33.18 -17.43 -25.70
CA LYS A 489 -34.36 -17.99 -26.37
C LYS A 489 -34.30 -17.69 -27.86
N VAL A 490 -34.34 -18.74 -28.66
CA VAL A 490 -34.31 -18.70 -30.12
C VAL A 490 -35.64 -19.24 -30.62
N SER A 491 -36.42 -18.38 -31.25
CA SER A 491 -37.71 -18.76 -31.84
C SER A 491 -37.64 -18.63 -33.35
N ILE A 492 -38.10 -19.66 -34.07
CA ILE A 492 -38.32 -19.63 -35.52
C ILE A 492 -39.79 -19.95 -35.83
N TRP A 493 -40.40 -19.18 -36.72
CA TRP A 493 -41.82 -19.31 -37.09
C TRP A 493 -42.08 -18.85 -38.53
N GLY A 494 -43.35 -18.75 -38.92
CA GLY A 494 -43.78 -18.30 -40.25
C GLY A 494 -44.08 -19.45 -41.21
N THR A 495 -43.91 -19.19 -42.50
CA THR A 495 -44.16 -20.17 -43.58
C THR A 495 -42.91 -20.33 -44.44
N THR A 496 -42.84 -21.37 -45.27
CA THR A 496 -41.69 -21.62 -46.17
C THR A 496 -41.35 -20.44 -47.11
N LEU A 497 -42.32 -19.58 -47.42
CA LEU A 497 -42.08 -18.40 -48.27
C LEU A 497 -41.59 -17.20 -47.47
N HIS A 498 -41.97 -17.13 -46.19
CA HIS A 498 -41.69 -16.02 -45.30
C HIS A 498 -41.34 -16.57 -43.91
N PRO A 499 -40.16 -17.20 -43.75
CA PRO A 499 -39.69 -17.61 -42.44
C PRO A 499 -39.32 -16.38 -41.60
N SER A 500 -39.36 -16.52 -40.28
CA SER A 500 -38.98 -15.45 -39.35
C SER A 500 -38.27 -16.07 -38.15
N ALA A 501 -37.35 -15.31 -37.55
CA ALA A 501 -36.63 -15.71 -36.35
C ALA A 501 -36.44 -14.54 -35.38
N SER A 502 -36.25 -14.88 -34.10
CA SER A 502 -35.76 -13.95 -33.09
C SER A 502 -34.85 -14.65 -32.10
N ILE A 503 -33.91 -13.88 -31.57
CA ILE A 503 -33.09 -14.24 -30.41
C ILE A 503 -33.36 -13.22 -29.30
N THR A 504 -33.71 -13.70 -28.12
CA THR A 504 -33.96 -12.87 -26.93
C THR A 504 -33.18 -13.40 -25.73
N HIS A 505 -32.73 -12.49 -24.89
CA HIS A 505 -31.93 -12.79 -23.71
C HIS A 505 -32.70 -12.42 -22.44
N ASP A 506 -32.65 -13.31 -21.44
CA ASP A 506 -33.13 -13.05 -20.08
C ASP A 506 -31.98 -12.76 -19.10
#